data_AF-A0A535BWT7-F1
#
_entry.id   AF-A0A535BWT7-F1
#
_cell.length_a   1.000
_cell.length_b   1.000
_cell.length_c   1.000
_cell.angle_alpha   90.00
_cell.angle_beta   90.00
_cell.angle_gamma   90.00
#
_symmetry.space_group_name_H-M   'P 1'
#
loop_
_entity.id
_entity.type
_entity.pdbx_description
1 polymer ?
#
loop_
_entity_poly.entity_id
_entity_poly.type
_entity_poly.pdbx_seq_one_letter_code
_entity_poly.pdbx_strand_id
1 'polypeptide(L)'
;MKDRGPDRRSGAGRRAVEAGGRPFEGAPLVTCPHCGSTVPAGDFCGHCGAHLASGSRRRRHAYTAVPAEHAVHLSIITLFPHLPHRRGGPFRVALIAGGALVLALAALHLFAPATVAALLALPVLYLMYLYEVEVYESEPWLVVGTTMGIGALLGAAFTTITGGLLSRLVLTEDRTTALVLAGAVIPVVAQVLMLAGPLFLYLFRSRFREPLDGLAFGAASALGFSLASSLTAFWPLLGGPLVAGGSPLEWAVRLARAGLLVSLVNASTTALVAASAWLRRYDRRRSNRPWPSSIPAALVVGFGVQIALGLIAFAVQDLILDVLILAFVAAALLLFVRLVIHDALLVEGAAHEIGPDSPCPECHRVVPTMAFCPSCGAARSASSKQGRPRLARGS
;
A
#
# COMPACT_ATOMS: atom_id res chain seq x y z
N MET A 1 -59.06 38.36 -30.05
CA MET A 1 -57.81 38.66 -29.32
C MET A 1 -57.26 37.37 -28.73
N LYS A 2 -56.27 36.79 -29.40
CA LYS A 2 -55.54 35.58 -28.97
C LYS A 2 -54.15 35.70 -29.60
N ASP A 3 -53.25 36.40 -28.92
CA ASP A 3 -51.91 36.69 -29.43
C ASP A 3 -50.95 35.52 -29.20
N ARG A 4 -50.25 35.17 -30.28
CA ARG A 4 -49.20 34.16 -30.35
C ARG A 4 -47.87 34.81 -29.95
N GLY A 5 -47.24 34.34 -28.87
CA GLY A 5 -45.87 34.72 -28.51
C GLY A 5 -44.83 33.78 -29.15
N PRO A 6 -43.68 34.29 -29.66
CA PRO A 6 -42.63 33.45 -30.23
C PRO A 6 -41.46 33.14 -29.28
N ASP A 7 -40.91 31.95 -29.48
CA ASP A 7 -39.52 31.47 -29.35
C ASP A 7 -38.71 31.62 -28.06
N ARG A 8 -38.56 30.47 -27.39
CA ARG A 8 -37.50 30.18 -26.41
C ARG A 8 -36.16 29.96 -27.13
N ARG A 9 -35.22 30.90 -27.00
CA ARG A 9 -33.79 30.65 -27.25
C ARG A 9 -33.07 30.24 -25.96
N SER A 10 -32.39 29.11 -26.07
CA SER A 10 -31.39 28.54 -25.15
C SER A 10 -30.31 29.56 -24.76
N GLY A 11 -30.15 29.80 -23.46
CA GLY A 11 -29.10 30.65 -22.88
C GLY A 11 -28.14 29.83 -22.02
N ALA A 12 -26.92 29.66 -22.50
CA ALA A 12 -25.82 29.01 -21.82
C ALA A 12 -25.22 29.90 -20.71
N GLY A 13 -24.86 29.26 -19.60
CA GLY A 13 -23.63 29.48 -18.82
C GLY A 13 -23.32 30.89 -18.32
N ARG A 14 -23.46 31.09 -17.00
CA ARG A 14 -22.50 31.84 -16.18
C ARG A 14 -22.76 31.55 -14.69
N ARG A 15 -21.83 30.83 -14.04
CA ARG A 15 -21.76 30.73 -12.58
C ARG A 15 -20.62 31.62 -12.06
N ALA A 16 -20.97 32.38 -11.03
CA ALA A 16 -20.16 32.76 -9.87
C ALA A 16 -18.81 33.46 -10.14
N VAL A 17 -18.83 34.79 -10.05
CA VAL A 17 -17.69 35.56 -9.54
C VAL A 17 -18.27 36.59 -8.58
N GLU A 18 -18.25 36.29 -7.28
CA GLU A 18 -18.26 37.27 -6.20
C GLU A 18 -18.06 36.56 -4.85
N ALA A 19 -16.82 36.56 -4.36
CA ALA A 19 -16.50 36.58 -2.93
C ALA A 19 -15.02 36.97 -2.79
N GLY A 20 -14.77 38.06 -2.07
CA GLY A 20 -13.48 38.73 -1.97
C GLY A 20 -12.38 37.91 -1.30
N GLY A 21 -11.21 37.94 -1.92
CA GLY A 21 -9.91 37.62 -1.36
C GLY A 21 -8.88 38.50 -2.06
N ARG A 22 -7.86 38.95 -1.33
CA ARG A 22 -6.79 39.87 -1.81
C ARG A 22 -6.24 39.42 -3.17
N PRO A 23 -5.79 40.35 -4.05
CA PRO A 23 -5.25 39.96 -5.35
C PRO A 23 -4.05 39.03 -5.13
N PHE A 24 -4.16 37.80 -5.62
CA PHE A 24 -3.01 36.94 -5.79
C PHE A 24 -2.04 37.68 -6.74
N GLU A 25 -0.88 38.10 -6.24
CA GLU A 25 0.33 38.32 -7.04
C GLU A 25 0.83 36.94 -7.54
N GLY A 26 -0.07 36.21 -8.21
CA GLY A 26 0.10 34.83 -8.62
C GLY A 26 0.48 34.74 -10.08
N ALA A 27 1.24 33.71 -10.42
CA ALA A 27 1.51 33.34 -11.80
C ALA A 27 0.22 33.36 -12.65
N PRO A 28 0.28 33.79 -13.93
CA PRO A 28 -0.90 33.92 -14.78
C PRO A 28 -1.69 32.61 -14.81
N LEU A 29 -3.02 32.71 -14.73
CA LEU A 29 -3.88 31.54 -14.76
C LEU A 29 -4.00 31.00 -16.19
N VAL A 30 -3.86 29.68 -16.33
CA VAL A 30 -4.02 28.95 -17.58
C VAL A 30 -5.09 27.87 -17.44
N THR A 31 -5.83 27.61 -18.50
CA THR A 31 -6.82 26.53 -18.53
C THR A 31 -6.11 25.23 -18.91
N CYS A 32 -6.23 24.21 -18.06
CA CYS A 32 -5.65 22.91 -18.37
C CYS A 32 -6.36 22.28 -19.59
N PRO A 33 -5.63 21.89 -20.66
CA PRO A 33 -6.24 21.28 -21.85
C PRO A 33 -6.85 19.90 -21.57
N HIS A 34 -6.48 19.26 -20.45
CA HIS A 34 -6.95 17.93 -20.10
C HIS A 34 -8.21 17.94 -19.22
N CYS A 35 -8.20 18.70 -18.12
CA CYS A 35 -9.32 18.70 -17.17
C CYS A 35 -10.19 19.95 -17.24
N GLY A 36 -9.81 20.95 -18.03
CA GLY A 36 -10.55 22.20 -18.18
C GLY A 36 -10.51 23.12 -16.95
N SER A 37 -9.80 22.75 -15.88
CA SER A 37 -9.67 23.60 -14.69
C SER A 37 -8.72 24.77 -14.95
N THR A 38 -9.07 25.94 -14.44
CA THR A 38 -8.19 27.11 -14.40
C THR A 38 -7.19 26.96 -13.25
N VAL A 39 -5.89 26.97 -13.55
CA VAL A 39 -4.80 26.79 -12.59
C VAL A 39 -3.67 27.78 -12.85
N PRO A 40 -2.88 28.19 -11.84
CA PRO A 40 -1.63 28.92 -12.03
C PRO A 40 -0.71 28.27 -13.07
N ALA A 41 -0.06 29.10 -13.90
CA ALA A 41 0.91 28.64 -14.88
C ALA A 41 2.07 27.87 -14.23
N GLY A 42 2.46 26.78 -14.88
CA GLY A 42 3.54 25.89 -14.47
C GLY A 42 3.75 24.79 -15.51
N ASP A 43 4.66 23.86 -15.23
CA ASP A 43 4.90 22.70 -16.08
C ASP A 43 3.76 21.68 -15.97
N PHE A 44 3.13 21.62 -14.78
CA PHE A 44 2.06 20.69 -14.45
C PHE A 44 0.79 21.39 -13.96
N CYS A 45 -0.35 20.78 -14.28
CA CYS A 45 -1.63 21.23 -13.78
C CYS A 45 -1.73 20.92 -12.28
N GLY A 46 -1.93 21.95 -11.45
CA GLY A 46 -2.09 21.77 -10.02
C GLY A 46 -3.36 21.01 -9.61
N HIS A 47 -4.35 20.88 -10.50
CA HIS A 47 -5.61 20.18 -10.21
C HIS A 47 -5.59 18.70 -10.59
N CYS A 48 -5.25 18.38 -11.85
CA CYS A 48 -5.27 16.99 -12.35
C CYS A 48 -3.88 16.35 -12.50
N GLY A 49 -2.81 17.12 -12.31
CA GLY A 49 -1.43 16.63 -12.48
C GLY A 49 -1.03 16.35 -13.94
N ALA A 50 -1.82 16.71 -14.94
CA ALA A 50 -1.40 16.59 -16.35
C ALA A 50 -0.28 17.59 -16.68
N HIS A 51 0.62 17.23 -17.60
CA HIS A 51 1.62 18.18 -18.09
C HIS A 51 0.91 19.25 -18.93
N LEU A 52 1.08 20.53 -18.59
CA LEU A 52 0.31 21.61 -19.21
C LEU A 52 0.69 21.81 -20.69
N ALA A 53 1.97 21.62 -21.03
CA ALA A 53 2.44 21.74 -22.42
C ALA A 53 2.01 20.60 -23.35
N SER A 54 1.80 19.38 -22.85
CA SER A 54 1.48 18.21 -23.70
C SER A 54 0.06 17.66 -23.53
N GLY A 55 -0.69 18.11 -22.51
CA GLY A 55 -2.06 17.65 -22.23
C GLY A 55 -2.19 16.17 -21.85
N SER A 56 -1.08 15.45 -21.67
CA SER A 56 -1.09 14.01 -21.45
C SER A 56 -1.40 13.64 -19.98
N ARG A 57 -2.44 12.81 -19.77
CA ARG A 57 -2.87 12.28 -18.46
C ARG A 57 -1.95 11.17 -17.95
N ARG A 58 -1.49 10.30 -18.86
CA ARG A 58 -0.76 9.07 -18.54
C ARG A 58 0.72 9.38 -18.38
N ARG A 59 1.11 9.80 -17.18
CA ARG A 59 2.52 9.84 -16.78
C ARG A 59 3.09 8.41 -16.62
N ARG A 60 3.23 7.65 -17.71
CA ARG A 60 3.99 6.38 -17.67
C ARG A 60 5.45 6.62 -17.25
N HIS A 61 5.96 7.82 -17.53
CA HIS A 61 7.34 8.25 -17.28
C HIS A 61 7.54 9.06 -15.98
N ALA A 62 6.48 9.41 -15.24
CA ALA A 62 6.60 10.22 -14.02
C ALA A 62 5.59 9.79 -12.94
N TYR A 63 6.08 9.14 -11.89
CA TYR A 63 5.29 8.68 -10.77
C TYR A 63 4.70 9.87 -9.98
N THR A 64 3.44 9.76 -9.53
CA THR A 64 2.71 10.88 -8.92
C THR A 64 3.24 11.29 -7.55
N ALA A 65 3.81 10.36 -6.79
CA ALA A 65 4.48 10.71 -5.54
C ALA A 65 5.91 11.26 -5.78
N VAL A 66 6.60 10.74 -6.81
CA VAL A 66 7.99 11.10 -7.12
C VAL A 66 8.11 11.34 -8.63
N PRO A 67 8.01 12.58 -9.10
CA PRO A 67 8.00 12.90 -10.52
C PRO A 67 9.28 12.51 -11.26
N ALA A 68 10.40 12.36 -10.53
CA ALA A 68 11.70 11.95 -11.07
C ALA A 68 11.80 10.45 -11.41
N GLU A 69 10.90 9.59 -10.91
CA GLU A 69 10.91 8.16 -11.19
C GLU A 69 9.83 7.76 -12.21
N HIS A 70 10.12 6.78 -13.06
CA HIS A 70 9.11 6.17 -13.93
C HIS A 70 8.10 5.33 -13.13
N ALA A 71 6.84 5.32 -13.55
CA ALA A 71 5.76 4.61 -12.85
C ALA A 71 5.95 3.08 -12.85
N VAL A 72 6.82 2.54 -13.71
CA VAL A 72 7.07 1.10 -13.90
C VAL A 72 8.48 0.69 -13.42
N HIS A 73 9.23 1.58 -12.77
CA HIS A 73 10.52 1.20 -12.20
C HIS A 73 10.32 0.54 -10.82
N LEU A 74 10.95 -0.61 -10.55
CA LEU A 74 10.97 -1.16 -9.19
C LEU A 74 12.07 -0.43 -8.41
N SER A 75 11.69 0.40 -7.45
CA SER A 75 12.61 1.02 -6.49
C SER A 75 12.21 0.52 -5.11
N ILE A 76 13.15 0.20 -4.21
CA ILE A 76 12.85 -0.23 -2.83
C ILE A 76 11.93 0.80 -2.09
N ILE A 77 11.87 2.03 -2.60
CA ILE A 77 11.04 3.15 -2.10
C ILE A 77 9.55 2.96 -2.46
N THR A 78 9.18 2.02 -3.34
CA THR A 78 7.77 1.77 -3.73
C THR A 78 6.89 1.27 -2.59
N LEU A 79 7.48 0.65 -1.56
CA LEU A 79 6.74 0.19 -0.39
C LEU A 79 6.24 1.36 0.49
N PHE A 80 6.78 2.57 0.28
CA PHE A 80 6.61 3.71 1.18
C PHE A 80 6.10 4.95 0.46
N PRO A 81 4.77 5.06 0.25
CA PRO A 81 4.17 6.15 -0.53
C PRO A 81 4.43 7.55 0.02
N HIS A 82 4.76 7.66 1.31
CA HIS A 82 4.89 8.94 2.01
C HIS A 82 6.33 9.31 2.41
N LEU A 83 7.33 8.49 2.06
CA LEU A 83 8.72 8.78 2.42
C LEU A 83 9.29 9.80 1.42
N PRO A 84 9.69 11.01 1.86
CA PRO A 84 10.40 11.95 0.99
C PRO A 84 11.67 11.28 0.48
N HIS A 85 11.96 11.38 -0.82
CA HIS A 85 13.03 10.62 -1.48
C HIS A 85 14.42 10.78 -0.80
N ARG A 86 14.68 11.94 -0.19
CA ARG A 86 15.91 12.23 0.57
C ARG A 86 16.04 11.51 1.92
N ARG A 87 14.95 10.98 2.49
CA ARG A 87 14.97 10.22 3.77
C ARG A 87 14.93 8.69 3.58
N GLY A 88 15.13 8.18 2.36
CA GLY A 88 15.21 6.74 2.11
C GLY A 88 16.49 6.06 2.63
N GLY A 89 17.52 6.83 2.99
CA GLY A 89 18.81 6.31 3.47
C GLY A 89 18.70 5.45 4.74
N PRO A 90 18.14 5.96 5.85
CA PRO A 90 17.94 5.20 7.09
C PRO A 90 17.18 3.89 6.88
N PHE A 91 16.18 3.90 6.01
CA PHE A 91 15.39 2.71 5.71
C PHE A 91 16.20 1.62 4.99
N ARG A 92 17.00 2.01 3.99
CA ARG A 92 17.92 1.08 3.29
C ARG A 92 18.95 0.52 4.25
N VAL A 93 19.51 1.36 5.13
CA VAL A 93 20.47 0.94 6.15
C VAL A 93 19.81 -0.06 7.12
N ALA A 94 18.58 0.18 7.57
CA ALA A 94 17.85 -0.73 8.44
C ALA A 94 17.58 -2.09 7.76
N LEU A 95 17.21 -2.10 6.48
CA LEU A 95 17.02 -3.33 5.71
C LEU A 95 18.34 -4.11 5.55
N ILE A 96 19.43 -3.43 5.19
CA ILE A 96 20.76 -4.03 5.05
C ILE A 96 21.25 -4.56 6.41
N ALA A 97 21.08 -3.79 7.48
CA ALA A 97 21.46 -4.19 8.83
C ALA A 97 20.65 -5.40 9.32
N GLY A 98 19.33 -5.42 9.08
CA GLY A 98 18.47 -6.56 9.39
C GLY A 98 18.87 -7.83 8.61
N GLY A 99 19.12 -7.70 7.31
CA GLY A 99 19.62 -8.79 6.48
C GLY A 99 21.00 -9.29 6.93
N ALA A 100 21.93 -8.38 7.22
CA ALA A 100 23.26 -8.71 7.73
C ALA A 100 23.19 -9.40 9.10
N LEU A 101 22.28 -8.98 9.99
CA LEU A 101 22.05 -9.63 11.28
C LEU A 101 21.55 -11.07 11.09
N VAL A 102 20.58 -11.30 10.20
CA VAL A 102 20.09 -12.66 9.90
C VAL A 102 21.20 -13.53 9.32
N LEU A 103 22.00 -13.00 8.38
CA LEU A 103 23.12 -13.72 7.79
C LEU A 103 24.21 -14.03 8.81
N ALA A 104 24.54 -13.09 9.70
CA ALA A 104 25.51 -13.31 10.77
C ALA A 104 25.04 -14.39 11.74
N LEU A 105 23.77 -14.34 12.18
CA LEU A 105 23.19 -15.37 13.06
C LEU A 105 23.15 -16.75 12.37
N ALA A 106 22.82 -16.80 11.09
CA ALA A 106 22.85 -18.04 10.30
C ALA A 106 24.27 -18.60 10.13
N ALA A 107 25.27 -17.73 9.91
CA ALA A 107 26.67 -18.14 9.81
C ALA A 107 27.22 -18.67 11.15
N LEU A 108 26.72 -18.17 12.27
CA LEU A 108 27.02 -18.66 13.62
C LEU A 108 26.23 -19.93 13.99
N HIS A 109 25.43 -20.50 13.07
CA HIS A 109 24.54 -21.64 13.32
C HIS A 109 23.52 -21.40 14.45
N LEU A 110 23.21 -20.14 14.76
CA LEU A 110 22.21 -19.73 15.76
C LEU A 110 20.83 -19.62 15.09
N PHE A 111 20.26 -20.76 14.71
CA PHE A 111 19.05 -20.80 13.87
C PHE A 111 17.80 -20.25 14.55
N ALA A 112 17.64 -20.48 15.85
CA ALA A 112 16.50 -19.96 16.60
C ALA A 112 16.46 -18.42 16.59
N PRO A 113 17.50 -17.69 17.02
CA PRO A 113 17.50 -16.23 16.93
C PRO A 113 17.55 -15.73 15.48
N ALA A 114 18.18 -16.44 14.54
CA ALA A 114 18.12 -16.08 13.11
C ALA A 114 16.69 -16.11 12.57
N THR A 115 15.89 -17.11 12.98
CA THR A 115 14.47 -17.22 12.63
C THR A 115 13.68 -16.06 13.19
N VAL A 116 13.82 -15.79 14.49
CA VAL A 116 13.11 -14.66 15.14
C VAL A 116 13.50 -13.33 14.48
N ALA A 117 14.78 -13.10 14.21
CA ALA A 117 15.26 -11.90 13.53
C ALA A 117 14.67 -11.76 12.12
N ALA A 118 14.62 -12.85 11.34
CA ALA A 118 14.07 -12.84 9.99
C ALA A 118 12.56 -12.55 9.98
N LEU A 119 11.80 -13.13 10.92
CA LEU A 119 10.36 -12.89 11.05
C LEU A 119 10.05 -11.45 11.51
N LEU A 120 10.88 -10.88 12.39
CA LEU A 120 10.71 -9.52 12.89
C LEU A 120 11.19 -8.43 11.93
N ALA A 121 12.08 -8.76 10.99
CA ALA A 121 12.69 -7.78 10.09
C ALA A 121 11.65 -6.91 9.38
N LEU A 122 10.66 -7.48 8.69
CA LEU A 122 9.63 -6.70 7.99
C LEU A 122 8.66 -5.96 8.93
N PRO A 123 8.07 -6.58 9.96
CA PRO A 123 7.20 -5.88 10.90
C PRO A 123 7.88 -4.69 11.59
N VAL A 124 9.12 -4.86 12.06
CA VAL A 124 9.88 -3.77 12.70
C VAL A 124 10.18 -2.66 11.71
N LEU A 125 10.60 -3.03 10.50
CA LEU A 125 10.89 -2.08 9.43
C LEU A 125 9.63 -1.28 9.02
N TYR A 126 8.47 -1.93 9.04
CA TYR A 126 7.17 -1.30 8.80
C TYR A 126 6.73 -0.37 9.95
N LEU A 127 6.96 -0.76 11.21
CA LEU A 127 6.72 0.10 12.37
C LEU A 127 7.63 1.34 12.35
N MET A 128 8.90 1.17 12.00
CA MET A 128 9.84 2.28 11.83
C MET A 128 9.39 3.24 10.72
N TYR A 129 8.87 2.71 9.60
CA TYR A 129 8.27 3.53 8.55
C TYR A 129 7.09 4.36 9.07
N LEU A 130 6.16 3.73 9.80
CA LEU A 130 4.99 4.43 10.34
C LEU A 130 5.37 5.50 11.38
N TYR A 131 6.42 5.24 12.16
CA TYR A 131 6.99 6.19 13.09
C TYR A 131 7.59 7.42 12.37
N GLU A 132 8.41 7.21 11.35
CA GLU A 132 9.06 8.31 10.61
C GLU A 132 8.07 9.15 9.79
N VAL A 133 7.00 8.53 9.30
CA VAL A 133 6.03 9.17 8.42
C VAL A 133 4.86 9.80 9.17
N GLU A 134 4.67 9.48 10.46
CA GLU A 134 3.55 9.91 11.30
C GLU A 134 2.21 9.94 10.53
N VAL A 135 1.84 8.80 9.93
CA VAL A 135 0.60 8.62 9.14
C VAL A 135 -0.66 8.96 9.94
N TYR A 136 -0.60 8.95 11.27
CA TYR A 136 -1.74 9.13 12.16
C TYR A 136 -1.54 10.32 13.10
N GLU A 137 -2.41 11.33 13.02
CA GLU A 137 -2.44 12.38 14.03
C GLU A 137 -2.95 11.82 15.37
N SER A 138 -2.29 12.22 16.46
CA SER A 138 -2.68 12.05 17.88
C SER A 138 -2.79 10.63 18.47
N GLU A 139 -2.99 9.56 17.68
CA GLU A 139 -3.15 8.19 18.20
C GLU A 139 -2.42 7.08 17.36
N PRO A 140 -1.16 7.27 16.92
CA PRO A 140 -0.50 6.34 15.99
C PRO A 140 -0.34 4.93 16.55
N TRP A 141 0.07 4.80 17.81
CA TRP A 141 0.38 3.50 18.41
C TRP A 141 -0.87 2.66 18.68
N LEU A 142 -2.01 3.29 19.00
CA LEU A 142 -3.28 2.58 19.22
C LEU A 142 -3.82 1.99 17.93
N VAL A 143 -3.82 2.75 16.84
CA VAL A 143 -4.41 2.31 15.57
C VAL A 143 -3.54 1.23 14.92
N VAL A 144 -2.22 1.41 14.95
CA VAL A 144 -1.26 0.42 14.44
C VAL A 144 -1.23 -0.82 15.33
N GLY A 145 -1.18 -0.63 16.65
CA GLY A 145 -1.19 -1.71 17.63
C GLY A 145 -2.46 -2.54 17.58
N THR A 146 -3.63 -1.92 17.38
CA THR A 146 -4.89 -2.65 17.23
C THR A 146 -4.96 -3.45 15.93
N THR A 147 -4.58 -2.87 14.79
CA THR A 147 -4.62 -3.58 13.50
C THR A 147 -3.63 -4.73 13.44
N MET A 148 -2.38 -4.46 13.82
CA MET A 148 -1.32 -5.48 13.88
C MET A 148 -1.62 -6.53 14.96
N GLY A 149 -2.14 -6.10 16.11
CA GLY A 149 -2.52 -6.99 17.22
C GLY A 149 -3.67 -7.92 16.87
N ILE A 150 -4.73 -7.42 16.23
CA ILE A 150 -5.83 -8.27 15.72
C ILE A 150 -5.29 -9.30 14.73
N GLY A 151 -4.46 -8.87 13.78
CA GLY A 151 -3.80 -9.77 12.82
C GLY A 151 -2.98 -10.84 13.54
N ALA A 152 -2.16 -10.46 14.51
CA ALA A 152 -1.32 -11.37 15.29
C ALA A 152 -2.13 -12.39 16.10
N LEU A 153 -3.19 -11.95 16.79
CA LEU A 153 -4.07 -12.84 17.56
C LEU A 153 -4.76 -13.86 16.65
N LEU A 154 -5.30 -13.41 15.52
CA LEU A 154 -5.93 -14.29 14.55
C LEU A 154 -4.92 -15.24 13.89
N GLY A 155 -3.70 -14.78 13.61
CA GLY A 155 -2.62 -15.60 13.04
C GLY A 155 -2.19 -16.72 13.97
N ALA A 156 -2.00 -16.42 15.26
CA ALA A 156 -1.67 -17.42 16.25
C ALA A 156 -2.79 -18.47 16.40
N ALA A 157 -4.04 -18.02 16.56
CA ALA A 157 -5.20 -18.91 16.64
C ALA A 157 -5.34 -19.77 15.38
N PHE A 158 -5.21 -19.16 14.20
CA PHE A 158 -5.31 -19.85 12.93
C PHE A 158 -4.27 -20.97 12.78
N THR A 159 -2.99 -20.68 13.05
CA THR A 159 -1.92 -21.68 12.90
C THR A 159 -2.11 -22.86 13.85
N THR A 160 -2.53 -22.63 15.09
CA THR A 160 -2.75 -23.74 16.06
C THR A 160 -3.85 -24.69 15.60
N ILE A 161 -4.94 -24.17 15.05
CA ILE A 161 -6.07 -24.97 14.53
C ILE A 161 -5.65 -25.71 13.25
N THR A 162 -5.00 -24.99 12.34
CA THR A 162 -4.67 -25.49 11.00
C THR A 162 -3.56 -26.55 11.04
N GLY A 163 -2.56 -26.36 11.91
CA GLY A 163 -1.50 -27.34 12.13
C GLY A 163 -2.05 -28.69 12.56
N GLY A 164 -2.98 -28.70 13.52
CA GLY A 164 -3.62 -29.95 13.99
C GLY A 164 -4.46 -30.64 12.91
N LEU A 165 -5.17 -29.89 12.07
CA LEU A 165 -5.96 -30.43 10.95
C LEU A 165 -5.08 -31.08 9.89
N LEU A 166 -3.98 -30.40 9.49
CA LEU A 166 -3.09 -30.89 8.46
C LEU A 166 -2.35 -32.16 8.91
N SER A 167 -1.90 -32.22 10.17
CA SER A 167 -1.26 -33.40 10.74
C SER A 167 -2.18 -34.63 10.68
N ARG A 168 -3.48 -34.48 10.96
CA ARG A 168 -4.46 -35.59 10.88
C ARG A 168 -4.65 -36.10 9.45
N LEU A 169 -4.70 -35.20 8.48
CA LEU A 169 -4.86 -35.57 7.06
C LEU A 169 -3.63 -36.28 6.51
N VAL A 170 -2.43 -35.84 6.90
CA VAL A 170 -1.18 -36.52 6.53
C VAL A 170 -1.15 -37.95 7.10
N LEU A 171 -1.62 -38.15 8.34
CA LEU A 171 -1.71 -39.46 8.97
C LEU A 171 -2.75 -40.39 8.32
N THR A 172 -3.77 -39.83 7.66
CA THR A 172 -4.85 -40.59 7.01
C THR A 172 -4.57 -40.82 5.51
N GLU A 173 -3.43 -40.34 4.99
CA GLU A 173 -3.00 -40.42 3.57
C GLU A 173 -4.00 -39.84 2.54
N ASP A 174 -4.95 -39.00 2.97
CA ASP A 174 -5.93 -38.37 2.09
C ASP A 174 -5.33 -37.16 1.35
N ARG A 175 -4.67 -37.46 0.23
CA ARG A 175 -3.91 -36.50 -0.59
C ARG A 175 -4.81 -35.46 -1.28
N THR A 176 -6.02 -35.82 -1.69
CA THR A 176 -6.92 -34.91 -2.42
C THR A 176 -7.52 -33.87 -1.48
N THR A 177 -7.98 -34.30 -0.30
CA THR A 177 -8.46 -33.39 0.74
C THR A 177 -7.33 -32.52 1.27
N ALA A 178 -6.12 -33.07 1.44
CA ALA A 178 -4.95 -32.28 1.82
C ALA A 178 -4.59 -31.21 0.78
N LEU A 179 -4.68 -31.52 -0.52
CA LEU A 179 -4.46 -30.55 -1.60
C LEU A 179 -5.49 -29.41 -1.57
N VAL A 180 -6.79 -29.72 -1.45
CA VAL A 180 -7.84 -28.69 -1.40
C VAL A 180 -7.70 -27.83 -0.15
N LEU A 181 -7.42 -28.45 1.00
CA LEU A 181 -7.27 -27.75 2.25
C LEU A 181 -6.02 -26.84 2.23
N ALA A 182 -4.84 -27.38 1.90
CA ALA A 182 -3.58 -26.64 1.88
C ALA A 182 -3.49 -25.63 0.73
N GLY A 183 -4.01 -26.00 -0.45
CA GLY A 183 -3.87 -25.19 -1.66
C GLY A 183 -4.91 -24.09 -1.81
N ALA A 184 -6.12 -24.27 -1.27
CA ALA A 184 -7.21 -23.31 -1.46
C ALA A 184 -7.82 -22.82 -0.15
N VAL A 185 -8.27 -23.71 0.73
CA VAL A 185 -9.03 -23.32 1.92
C VAL A 185 -8.17 -22.52 2.90
N ILE A 186 -6.99 -23.02 3.23
CA ILE A 186 -6.06 -22.39 4.18
C ILE A 186 -5.66 -20.99 3.70
N PRO A 187 -5.17 -20.78 2.47
CA PRO A 187 -4.81 -19.45 1.98
C PRO A 187 -6.01 -18.48 1.93
N VAL A 188 -7.20 -18.94 1.55
CA VAL A 188 -8.40 -18.11 1.49
C VAL A 188 -8.84 -17.68 2.89
N VAL A 189 -8.89 -18.60 3.85
CA VAL A 189 -9.27 -18.28 5.23
C VAL A 189 -8.22 -17.36 5.87
N ALA A 190 -6.93 -17.62 5.66
CA ALA A 190 -5.86 -16.74 6.12
C ALA A 190 -6.03 -15.32 5.56
N GLN A 191 -6.30 -15.16 4.27
CA GLN A 191 -6.53 -13.87 3.63
C GLN A 191 -7.75 -13.13 4.22
N VAL A 192 -8.84 -13.85 4.50
CA VAL A 192 -10.03 -13.27 5.16
C VAL A 192 -9.69 -12.80 6.58
N LEU A 193 -8.96 -13.60 7.36
CA LEU A 193 -8.54 -13.24 8.70
C LEU A 193 -7.60 -12.03 8.72
N MET A 194 -6.67 -11.94 7.76
CA MET A 194 -5.79 -10.78 7.61
C MET A 194 -6.58 -9.49 7.33
N LEU A 195 -7.75 -9.57 6.69
CA LEU A 195 -8.63 -8.43 6.45
C LEU A 195 -9.46 -8.02 7.67
N ALA A 196 -9.49 -8.79 8.76
CA ALA A 196 -10.27 -8.47 9.94
C ALA A 196 -9.80 -7.18 10.63
N GLY A 197 -8.48 -6.97 10.74
CA GLY A 197 -7.89 -5.75 11.31
C GLY A 197 -8.34 -4.46 10.59
N PRO A 198 -8.12 -4.32 9.26
CA PRO A 198 -8.64 -3.17 8.53
C PRO A 198 -10.17 -3.12 8.56
N LEU A 199 -10.89 -4.25 8.42
CA LEU A 199 -12.36 -4.22 8.47
C LEU A 199 -12.90 -3.66 9.80
N PHE A 200 -12.26 -3.99 10.93
CA PHE A 200 -12.58 -3.42 12.23
C PHE A 200 -12.47 -1.89 12.20
N LEU A 201 -11.34 -1.34 11.75
CA LEU A 201 -11.20 0.13 11.64
C LEU A 201 -12.16 0.75 10.62
N TYR A 202 -12.44 0.04 9.52
CA TYR A 202 -13.40 0.48 8.51
C TYR A 202 -14.79 0.68 9.12
N LEU A 203 -15.23 -0.22 9.99
CA LEU A 203 -16.56 -0.17 10.61
C LEU A 203 -16.60 0.82 11.79
N PHE A 204 -15.59 0.81 12.67
CA PHE A 204 -15.65 1.52 13.95
C PHE A 204 -15.02 2.93 13.95
N ARG A 205 -14.15 3.27 12.99
CA ARG A 205 -13.45 4.57 12.97
C ARG A 205 -13.69 5.32 11.66
N SER A 206 -14.77 6.10 11.60
CA SER A 206 -15.15 6.92 10.44
C SER A 206 -14.23 8.11 10.12
N ARG A 207 -13.22 8.38 10.97
CA ARG A 207 -12.26 9.49 10.84
C ARG A 207 -11.20 9.20 9.76
N PHE A 208 -10.82 7.94 9.54
CA PHE A 208 -9.82 7.53 8.56
C PHE A 208 -10.48 7.23 7.22
N ARG A 209 -10.44 8.20 6.30
CA ARG A 209 -11.11 8.08 5.00
C ARG A 209 -10.15 8.02 3.82
N GLU A 210 -8.89 8.33 4.01
CA GLU A 210 -7.93 8.41 2.91
C GLU A 210 -7.64 7.01 2.36
N PRO A 211 -7.54 6.83 1.03
CA PRO A 211 -7.25 5.53 0.41
C PRO A 211 -5.97 4.87 0.94
N LEU A 212 -4.94 5.67 1.22
CA LEU A 212 -3.65 5.21 1.71
C LEU A 212 -3.70 4.74 3.17
N ASP A 213 -4.66 5.21 3.97
CA ASP A 213 -4.88 4.69 5.32
C ASP A 213 -5.28 3.21 5.24
N GLY A 214 -6.16 2.84 4.31
CA GLY A 214 -6.59 1.45 4.08
C GLY A 214 -5.44 0.54 3.67
N LEU A 215 -4.54 1.03 2.80
CA LEU A 215 -3.32 0.32 2.40
C LEU A 215 -2.43 0.01 3.62
N ALA A 216 -2.23 1.01 4.49
CA ALA A 216 -1.42 0.87 5.68
C ALA A 216 -2.04 -0.12 6.69
N PHE A 217 -3.34 -0.01 6.97
CA PHE A 217 -4.02 -0.94 7.88
C PHE A 217 -4.01 -2.38 7.38
N GLY A 218 -4.16 -2.58 6.06
CA GLY A 218 -4.06 -3.90 5.44
C GLY A 218 -2.67 -4.50 5.61
N ALA A 219 -1.61 -3.73 5.32
CA ALA A 219 -0.23 -4.17 5.51
C ALA A 219 0.07 -4.49 7.00
N ALA A 220 -0.32 -3.61 7.93
CA ALA A 220 -0.11 -3.80 9.36
C ALA A 220 -0.74 -5.11 9.87
N SER A 221 -2.00 -5.35 9.51
CA SER A 221 -2.73 -6.56 9.90
C SER A 221 -2.12 -7.83 9.31
N ALA A 222 -1.76 -7.82 8.04
CA ALA A 222 -1.13 -8.99 7.40
C ALA A 222 0.28 -9.28 7.93
N LEU A 223 1.07 -8.26 8.25
CA LEU A 223 2.40 -8.42 8.87
C LEU A 223 2.28 -8.98 10.29
N GLY A 224 1.34 -8.47 11.09
CA GLY A 224 1.04 -9.02 12.42
C GLY A 224 0.60 -10.48 12.35
N PHE A 225 -0.32 -10.80 11.43
CA PHE A 225 -0.75 -12.19 11.18
C PHE A 225 0.42 -13.08 10.77
N SER A 226 1.22 -12.66 9.79
CA SER A 226 2.34 -13.46 9.26
C SER A 226 3.43 -13.68 10.30
N LEU A 227 3.70 -12.69 11.14
CA LEU A 227 4.64 -12.80 12.26
C LEU A 227 4.16 -13.85 13.27
N ALA A 228 2.92 -13.71 13.76
CA ALA A 228 2.39 -14.62 14.77
C ALA A 228 2.16 -16.04 14.23
N SER A 229 1.68 -16.17 12.99
CA SER A 229 1.45 -17.46 12.35
C SER A 229 2.76 -18.21 12.09
N SER A 230 3.81 -17.50 11.68
CA SER A 230 5.14 -18.08 11.50
C SER A 230 5.77 -18.43 12.85
N LEU A 231 5.70 -17.54 13.84
CA LEU A 231 6.28 -17.78 15.16
C LEU A 231 5.65 -19.00 15.84
N THR A 232 4.33 -19.17 15.72
CA THR A 232 3.63 -20.36 16.22
C THR A 232 4.01 -21.63 15.45
N ALA A 233 4.18 -21.55 14.13
CA ALA A 233 4.63 -22.70 13.32
C ALA A 233 6.07 -23.12 13.65
N PHE A 234 6.98 -22.17 13.88
CA PHE A 234 8.38 -22.43 14.23
C PHE A 234 8.60 -22.67 15.72
N TRP A 235 7.59 -22.49 16.58
CA TRP A 235 7.72 -22.59 18.03
C TRP A 235 8.40 -23.88 18.52
N PRO A 236 8.05 -25.10 18.01
CA PRO A 236 8.72 -26.33 18.44
C PRO A 236 10.22 -26.36 18.13
N LEU A 237 10.64 -25.69 17.06
CA LEU A 237 12.05 -25.59 16.65
C LEU A 237 12.81 -24.60 17.52
N LEU A 238 12.14 -23.56 18.02
CA LEU A 238 12.74 -22.57 18.93
C LEU A 238 12.99 -23.14 20.34
N GLY A 239 12.20 -24.12 20.76
CA GLY A 239 12.39 -24.82 22.04
C GLY A 239 13.41 -25.97 21.99
N GLY A 240 13.95 -26.28 20.81
CA GLY A 240 14.94 -27.34 20.60
C GLY A 240 16.39 -26.91 20.78
N PRO A 241 17.37 -27.75 20.39
CA PRO A 241 18.79 -27.41 20.44
C PRO A 241 19.13 -26.16 19.61
N LEU A 242 19.95 -25.26 20.20
CA LEU A 242 20.31 -23.97 19.60
C LEU A 242 21.16 -24.09 18.32
N VAL A 243 21.84 -25.23 18.15
CA VAL A 243 22.69 -25.54 17.00
C VAL A 243 22.06 -26.70 16.23
N ALA A 244 21.69 -26.46 14.98
CA ALA A 244 21.15 -27.48 14.08
C ALA A 244 22.19 -27.92 13.03
N GLY A 245 22.15 -29.18 12.61
CA GLY A 245 22.89 -29.64 11.45
C GLY A 245 22.22 -29.16 10.15
N GLY A 246 23.02 -28.88 9.11
CA GLY A 246 22.51 -28.49 7.79
C GLY A 246 23.39 -27.45 7.10
N SER A 247 23.16 -27.24 5.80
CA SER A 247 23.89 -26.22 5.05
C SER A 247 23.40 -24.81 5.43
N PRO A 248 24.29 -23.84 5.69
CA PRO A 248 23.89 -22.46 6.00
C PRO A 248 23.06 -21.81 4.87
N LEU A 249 23.36 -22.18 3.62
CA LEU A 249 22.65 -21.68 2.44
C LEU A 249 21.17 -22.11 2.43
N GLU A 250 20.88 -23.38 2.70
CA GLU A 250 19.50 -23.88 2.72
C GLU A 250 18.68 -23.19 3.83
N TRP A 251 19.29 -22.97 4.99
CA TRP A 251 18.66 -22.22 6.07
C TRP A 251 18.41 -20.77 5.70
N ALA A 252 19.37 -20.10 5.07
CA ALA A 252 19.18 -18.72 4.58
C ALA A 252 18.01 -18.63 3.60
N VAL A 253 17.88 -19.60 2.68
CA VAL A 253 16.77 -19.66 1.71
C VAL A 253 15.43 -19.90 2.41
N ARG A 254 15.36 -20.82 3.38
CA ARG A 254 14.13 -21.06 4.18
C ARG A 254 13.71 -19.82 4.96
N LEU A 255 14.66 -19.12 5.57
CA LEU A 255 14.43 -17.88 6.32
C LEU A 255 13.96 -16.74 5.41
N ALA A 256 14.57 -16.60 4.22
CA ALA A 256 14.14 -15.62 3.23
C ALA A 256 12.71 -15.89 2.74
N ARG A 257 12.37 -17.16 2.49
CA ARG A 257 11.01 -17.57 2.13
C ARG A 257 10.00 -17.18 3.22
N ALA A 258 10.22 -17.66 4.44
CA ALA A 258 9.25 -17.54 5.53
C ALA A 258 9.16 -16.12 6.10
N GLY A 259 10.30 -15.48 6.38
CA GLY A 259 10.35 -14.16 7.03
C GLY A 259 10.07 -13.01 6.09
N LEU A 260 10.58 -13.08 4.86
CA LEU A 260 10.52 -11.96 3.91
C LEU A 260 9.42 -12.16 2.87
N LEU A 261 9.51 -13.20 2.05
CA LEU A 261 8.68 -13.32 0.86
C LEU A 261 7.20 -13.61 1.17
N VAL A 262 6.91 -14.56 2.08
CA VAL A 262 5.53 -14.87 2.48
C VAL A 262 4.87 -13.65 3.14
N SER A 263 5.58 -13.01 4.08
CA SER A 263 5.11 -11.79 4.74
C SER A 263 4.83 -10.66 3.74
N LEU A 264 5.68 -10.49 2.71
CA LEU A 264 5.52 -9.46 1.69
C LEU A 264 4.33 -9.72 0.77
N VAL A 265 4.10 -10.98 0.37
CA VAL A 265 2.92 -11.39 -0.41
C VAL A 265 1.64 -11.15 0.39
N ASN A 266 1.61 -11.59 1.65
CA ASN A 266 0.46 -11.41 2.54
C ASN A 266 0.15 -9.92 2.78
N ALA A 267 1.20 -9.12 3.05
CA ALA A 267 1.07 -7.69 3.21
C ALA A 267 0.53 -7.03 1.94
N SER A 268 1.08 -7.37 0.77
CA SER A 268 0.69 -6.75 -0.50
C SER A 268 -0.74 -7.10 -0.89
N THR A 269 -1.13 -8.37 -0.85
CA THR A 269 -2.49 -8.82 -1.21
C THR A 269 -3.54 -8.22 -0.28
N THR A 270 -3.28 -8.21 1.03
CA THR A 270 -4.20 -7.64 2.03
C THR A 270 -4.29 -6.11 1.90
N ALA A 271 -3.15 -5.44 1.70
CA ALA A 271 -3.08 -4.01 1.48
C ALA A 271 -3.85 -3.57 0.21
N LEU A 272 -3.76 -4.34 -0.87
CA LEU A 272 -4.50 -4.07 -2.12
C LEU A 272 -6.02 -4.10 -1.90
N VAL A 273 -6.51 -5.17 -1.26
CA VAL A 273 -7.93 -5.33 -0.98
C VAL A 273 -8.42 -4.21 -0.05
N ALA A 274 -7.68 -3.93 1.02
CA ALA A 274 -8.02 -2.85 1.96
C ALA A 274 -7.99 -1.47 1.30
N ALA A 275 -6.96 -1.15 0.51
CA ALA A 275 -6.85 0.11 -0.23
C ALA A 275 -8.03 0.30 -1.19
N SER A 276 -8.42 -0.74 -1.93
CA SER A 276 -9.55 -0.68 -2.87
C SER A 276 -10.88 -0.41 -2.17
N ALA A 277 -11.09 -1.00 -0.97
CA ALA A 277 -12.28 -0.77 -0.16
C ALA A 277 -12.35 0.68 0.36
N TRP A 278 -11.23 1.23 0.83
CA TRP A 278 -11.15 2.63 1.23
C TRP A 278 -11.33 3.59 0.06
N LEU A 279 -10.73 3.31 -1.08
CA LEU A 279 -10.90 4.13 -2.29
C LEU A 279 -12.38 4.21 -2.70
N ARG A 280 -13.13 3.10 -2.61
CA ARG A 280 -14.59 3.10 -2.85
C ARG A 280 -15.36 3.96 -1.84
N ARG A 281 -14.94 3.98 -0.58
CA ARG A 281 -15.57 4.82 0.46
C ARG A 281 -15.26 6.31 0.27
N TYR A 282 -14.02 6.63 -0.11
CA TYR A 282 -13.52 7.99 -0.27
C TYR A 282 -14.18 8.70 -1.45
N ASP A 283 -14.18 8.07 -2.62
CA ASP A 283 -14.66 8.70 -3.85
C ASP A 283 -16.11 8.32 -4.17
N ARG A 284 -17.02 9.24 -3.82
CA ARG A 284 -18.47 9.16 -4.07
C ARG A 284 -18.86 9.45 -5.53
N ARG A 285 -17.96 9.96 -6.38
CA ARG A 285 -18.26 10.28 -7.79
C ARG A 285 -17.69 9.19 -8.69
N ARG A 286 -18.54 8.22 -9.05
CA ARG A 286 -18.26 7.01 -9.87
C ARG A 286 -17.61 7.23 -11.26
N SER A 287 -17.22 8.44 -11.64
CA SER A 287 -16.84 8.75 -13.02
C SER A 287 -15.36 8.41 -13.27
N ASN A 288 -15.15 7.28 -13.95
CA ASN A 288 -13.96 6.95 -14.72
C ASN A 288 -12.73 6.41 -13.93
N ARG A 289 -12.96 5.42 -13.06
CA ARG A 289 -11.86 4.65 -12.45
C ARG A 289 -11.28 3.64 -13.46
N PRO A 290 -9.94 3.53 -13.56
CA PRO A 290 -9.34 2.44 -14.32
C PRO A 290 -9.65 1.09 -13.64
N TRP A 291 -9.90 0.05 -14.46
CA TRP A 291 -10.20 -1.32 -14.03
C TRP A 291 -9.30 -1.90 -12.89
N PRO A 292 -7.97 -1.66 -12.86
CA PRO A 292 -7.09 -2.23 -11.83
C PRO A 292 -7.36 -1.75 -10.38
N SER A 293 -7.92 -0.56 -10.18
CA SER A 293 -8.22 -0.03 -8.83
C SER A 293 -9.64 -0.36 -8.33
N SER A 294 -10.35 -1.22 -9.06
CA SER A 294 -11.67 -1.71 -8.67
C SER A 294 -11.58 -2.78 -7.58
N ILE A 295 -12.55 -2.82 -6.66
CA ILE A 295 -12.66 -3.89 -5.64
C ILE A 295 -12.66 -5.30 -6.25
N PRO A 296 -13.43 -5.61 -7.32
CA PRO A 296 -13.40 -6.96 -7.87
C PRO A 296 -12.01 -7.35 -8.40
N ALA A 297 -11.29 -6.41 -9.04
CA ALA A 297 -9.92 -6.68 -9.47
C ALA A 297 -8.99 -6.96 -8.28
N ALA A 298 -9.09 -6.16 -7.20
CA ALA A 298 -8.29 -6.36 -5.99
C ALA A 298 -8.61 -7.70 -5.30
N LEU A 299 -9.88 -8.12 -5.25
CA LEU A 299 -10.29 -9.42 -4.71
C LEU A 299 -9.77 -10.58 -5.58
N VAL A 300 -9.94 -10.49 -6.89
CA VAL A 300 -9.47 -11.52 -7.83
C VAL A 300 -7.95 -11.68 -7.74
N VAL A 301 -7.21 -10.56 -7.73
CA VAL A 301 -5.74 -10.61 -7.61
C VAL A 301 -5.33 -11.09 -6.21
N GLY A 302 -5.92 -10.54 -5.14
CA GLY A 302 -5.57 -10.89 -3.77
C GLY A 302 -5.80 -12.37 -3.46
N PHE A 303 -7.02 -12.86 -3.66
CA PHE A 303 -7.37 -14.26 -3.40
C PHE A 303 -6.81 -15.21 -4.46
N GLY A 304 -6.82 -14.81 -5.73
CA GLY A 304 -6.29 -15.62 -6.83
C GLY A 304 -4.80 -15.91 -6.67
N VAL A 305 -4.00 -14.92 -6.25
CA VAL A 305 -2.58 -15.12 -5.97
C VAL A 305 -2.37 -16.05 -4.77
N GLN A 306 -3.16 -15.91 -3.70
CA GLN A 306 -3.05 -16.79 -2.52
C GLN A 306 -3.38 -18.25 -2.86
N ILE A 307 -4.44 -18.49 -3.63
CA ILE A 307 -4.81 -19.84 -4.10
C ILE A 307 -3.74 -20.39 -5.04
N ALA A 308 -3.26 -19.58 -6.00
CA ALA A 308 -2.23 -20.02 -6.93
C ALA A 308 -0.95 -20.42 -6.21
N LEU A 309 -0.48 -19.60 -5.26
CA LEU A 309 0.70 -19.91 -4.46
C LEU A 309 0.48 -21.14 -3.56
N GLY A 310 -0.70 -21.31 -2.97
CA GLY A 310 -1.03 -22.51 -2.20
C GLY A 310 -0.96 -23.79 -3.03
N LEU A 311 -1.54 -23.77 -4.24
CA LEU A 311 -1.47 -24.90 -5.17
C LEU A 311 -0.05 -25.17 -5.67
N ILE A 312 0.70 -24.11 -6.01
CA ILE A 312 2.10 -24.21 -6.43
C ILE A 312 2.97 -24.79 -5.31
N ALA A 313 2.79 -24.34 -4.07
CA ALA A 313 3.56 -24.84 -2.92
C ALA A 313 3.30 -26.34 -2.64
N PHE A 314 2.15 -26.88 -3.05
CA PHE A 314 1.87 -28.31 -2.97
C PHE A 314 2.53 -29.09 -4.13
N ALA A 315 2.57 -28.50 -5.32
CA ALA A 315 3.11 -29.14 -6.52
C ALA A 315 4.64 -29.07 -6.61
N VAL A 316 5.24 -27.96 -6.19
CA VAL A 316 6.67 -27.68 -6.26
C VAL A 316 7.32 -28.07 -4.94
N GLN A 317 8.10 -29.15 -4.94
CA GLN A 317 8.85 -29.61 -3.77
C GLN A 317 10.27 -29.05 -3.71
N ASP A 318 10.77 -28.50 -4.83
CA ASP A 318 12.08 -27.86 -4.89
C ASP A 318 12.04 -26.48 -4.22
N LEU A 319 12.84 -26.32 -3.17
CA LEU A 319 12.88 -25.11 -2.36
C LEU A 319 13.34 -23.89 -3.16
N ILE A 320 14.32 -24.05 -4.06
CA ILE A 320 14.89 -22.93 -4.83
C ILE A 320 13.85 -22.43 -5.83
N LEU A 321 13.20 -23.36 -6.54
CA LEU A 321 12.15 -23.02 -7.49
C LEU A 321 10.96 -22.34 -6.82
N ASP A 322 10.51 -22.86 -5.67
CA ASP A 322 9.42 -22.24 -4.90
C ASP A 322 9.77 -20.80 -4.46
N VAL A 323 11.00 -20.59 -3.96
CA VAL A 323 11.49 -19.25 -3.58
C VAL A 323 11.55 -18.31 -4.79
N LEU A 324 12.01 -18.79 -5.95
CA LEU A 324 12.07 -17.97 -7.17
C LEU A 324 10.66 -17.57 -7.64
N ILE A 325 9.70 -18.49 -7.62
CA ILE A 325 8.30 -18.19 -7.95
C ILE A 325 7.73 -17.17 -6.96
N LEU A 326 7.95 -17.38 -5.67
CA LEU A 326 7.44 -16.48 -4.63
C LEU A 326 8.07 -15.08 -4.73
N ALA A 327 9.36 -14.99 -5.04
CA ALA A 327 10.06 -13.73 -5.28
C ALA A 327 9.52 -13.00 -6.51
N PHE A 328 9.28 -13.72 -7.61
CA PHE A 328 8.67 -13.15 -8.82
C PHE A 328 7.25 -12.61 -8.54
N VAL A 329 6.42 -13.39 -7.86
CA VAL A 329 5.06 -12.98 -7.49
C VAL A 329 5.07 -11.79 -6.54
N ALA A 330 5.96 -11.78 -5.54
CA ALA A 330 6.13 -10.64 -4.64
C ALA A 330 6.52 -9.37 -5.42
N ALA A 331 7.47 -9.45 -6.36
CA ALA A 331 7.85 -8.32 -7.21
C ALA A 331 6.68 -7.81 -8.07
N ALA A 332 5.91 -8.72 -8.67
CA ALA A 332 4.73 -8.37 -9.46
C ALA A 332 3.63 -7.71 -8.61
N LEU A 333 3.39 -8.21 -7.39
CA LEU A 333 2.45 -7.62 -6.44
C LEU A 333 2.89 -6.23 -6.00
N LEU A 334 4.18 -6.02 -5.72
CA LEU A 334 4.71 -4.70 -5.39
C LEU A 334 4.52 -3.69 -6.52
N LEU A 335 4.72 -4.12 -7.76
CA LEU A 335 4.45 -3.28 -8.94
C LEU A 335 2.95 -2.95 -9.03
N PHE A 336 2.07 -3.92 -8.76
CA PHE A 336 0.63 -3.70 -8.76
C PHE A 336 0.18 -2.76 -7.63
N VAL A 337 0.74 -2.91 -6.42
CA VAL A 337 0.54 -1.98 -5.30
C VAL A 337 0.94 -0.56 -5.71
N ARG A 338 2.07 -0.38 -6.41
CA ARG A 338 2.51 0.93 -6.90
C ARG A 338 1.49 1.56 -7.85
N LEU A 339 0.87 0.77 -8.73
CA LEU A 339 -0.18 1.26 -9.65
C LEU A 339 -1.44 1.68 -8.89
N VAL A 340 -1.86 0.91 -7.87
CA VAL A 340 -3.02 1.25 -7.04
C VAL A 340 -2.77 2.51 -6.22
N ILE A 341 -1.57 2.68 -5.66
CA ILE A 341 -1.16 3.91 -4.97
C ILE A 341 -1.20 5.11 -5.92
N HIS A 342 -0.70 4.96 -7.14
CA HIS A 342 -0.73 6.00 -8.15
C HIS A 342 -2.17 6.46 -8.43
N ASP A 343 -3.08 5.52 -8.68
CA ASP A 343 -4.49 5.80 -8.93
C ASP A 343 -5.17 6.44 -7.71
N ALA A 344 -4.87 5.95 -6.50
CA ALA A 344 -5.39 6.49 -5.25
C ALA A 344 -5.02 7.97 -5.05
N LEU A 345 -3.75 8.31 -5.31
CA LEU A 345 -3.25 9.69 -5.22
C LEU A 345 -3.90 10.62 -6.25
N LEU A 346 -4.18 10.12 -7.46
CA LEU A 346 -4.91 10.88 -8.49
C LEU A 346 -6.33 11.24 -8.05
N VAL A 347 -7.01 10.30 -7.38
CA VAL A 347 -8.37 10.52 -6.86
C VAL A 347 -8.38 11.50 -5.69
N GLU A 348 -7.42 11.40 -4.78
CA GLU A 348 -7.31 12.32 -3.63
C GLU A 348 -7.03 13.77 -4.05
N GLY A 349 -6.30 13.95 -5.16
CA GLY A 349 -5.97 15.26 -5.70
C GLY A 349 -7.14 16.05 -6.30
N ALA A 350 -8.25 15.43 -6.69
CA ALA A 350 -9.31 16.15 -7.41
C ALA A 350 -10.11 17.16 -6.57
N ALA A 351 -9.85 17.28 -5.26
CA ALA A 351 -10.74 17.95 -4.29
C ALA A 351 -10.23 19.28 -3.70
N HIS A 352 -9.22 19.96 -4.26
CA HIS A 352 -8.61 21.14 -3.60
C HIS A 352 -8.67 22.42 -4.43
N GLU A 353 -9.12 23.50 -3.77
CA GLU A 353 -9.04 24.89 -4.22
C GLU A 353 -7.60 25.42 -4.16
N ILE A 354 -7.33 26.52 -4.86
CA ILE A 354 -6.01 27.17 -4.86
C ILE A 354 -5.79 27.81 -3.49
N GLY A 355 -4.89 27.24 -2.69
CA GLY A 355 -4.54 27.78 -1.38
C GLY A 355 -3.28 28.66 -1.40
N PRO A 356 -2.83 29.12 -0.21
CA PRO A 356 -1.66 29.99 -0.08
C PRO A 356 -0.37 29.29 -0.54
N ASP A 357 0.64 30.08 -0.91
CA ASP A 357 1.93 29.54 -1.32
C ASP A 357 2.62 28.79 -0.17
N SER A 358 3.20 27.63 -0.49
CA SER A 358 4.00 26.86 0.45
C SER A 358 5.15 26.15 -0.26
N PRO A 359 6.28 25.92 0.42
CA PRO A 359 7.35 25.10 -0.14
C PRO A 359 6.84 23.70 -0.48
N CYS A 360 7.20 23.20 -1.65
CA CYS A 360 6.97 21.81 -2.02
C CYS A 360 7.90 20.90 -1.21
N PRO A 361 7.42 19.83 -0.54
CA PRO A 361 8.30 18.92 0.18
C PRO A 361 9.25 18.15 -0.74
N GLU A 362 8.92 18.05 -2.04
CA GLU A 362 9.72 17.30 -3.02
C GLU A 362 10.73 18.19 -3.76
N CYS A 363 10.29 19.30 -4.35
CA CYS A 363 11.19 20.20 -5.10
C CYS A 363 11.64 21.45 -4.33
N HIS A 364 11.18 21.64 -3.09
CA HIS A 364 11.46 22.80 -2.21
C HIS A 364 11.12 24.17 -2.78
N ARG A 365 10.52 24.23 -3.99
CA ARG A 365 10.07 25.47 -4.60
C ARG A 365 8.79 25.95 -3.91
N VAL A 366 8.72 27.24 -3.62
CA VAL A 366 7.51 27.90 -3.13
C VAL A 366 6.54 28.00 -4.29
N VAL A 367 5.38 27.34 -4.15
CA VAL A 367 4.34 27.30 -5.18
C VAL A 367 2.96 27.36 -4.53
N PRO A 368 1.92 27.78 -5.27
CA PRO A 368 0.55 27.76 -4.78
C PRO A 368 0.16 26.37 -4.30
N THR A 369 -0.50 26.29 -3.14
CA THR A 369 -0.96 25.00 -2.63
C THR A 369 -2.13 24.52 -3.46
N MET A 370 -1.85 23.53 -4.30
CA MET A 370 -2.85 22.77 -5.04
C MET A 370 -2.60 21.28 -4.81
N ALA A 371 -3.47 20.44 -5.36
CA ALA A 371 -3.37 19.00 -5.24
C ALA A 371 -2.06 18.42 -5.78
N PHE A 372 -1.57 18.99 -6.88
CA PHE A 372 -0.27 18.70 -7.45
C PHE A 372 0.60 19.95 -7.41
N CYS A 373 1.91 19.77 -7.20
CA CYS A 373 2.85 20.86 -7.34
C CYS A 373 2.87 21.35 -8.81
N PRO A 374 2.66 22.64 -9.09
CA PRO A 374 2.73 23.17 -10.47
C PRO A 374 4.12 23.05 -11.12
N SER A 375 5.19 22.98 -10.31
CA SER A 375 6.56 22.91 -10.82
C SER A 375 7.05 21.47 -11.03
N CYS A 376 6.96 20.60 -10.03
CA CYS A 376 7.44 19.21 -10.17
C CYS A 376 6.31 18.22 -10.47
N GLY A 377 5.05 18.57 -10.21
CA GLY A 377 3.93 17.67 -10.44
C GLY A 377 3.72 16.59 -9.38
N ALA A 378 4.41 16.64 -8.24
CA ALA A 378 4.21 15.72 -7.13
C ALA A 378 2.84 15.94 -6.48
N ALA A 379 2.13 14.86 -6.16
CA ALA A 379 0.88 14.89 -5.40
C ALA A 379 1.16 15.36 -3.97
N ARG A 380 0.51 16.44 -3.53
CA ARG A 380 0.64 16.96 -2.16
C ARG A 380 0.00 16.02 -1.12
N SER A 381 -0.90 15.13 -1.53
CA SER A 381 -1.38 14.05 -0.67
C SER A 381 -0.33 12.97 -0.40
N ALA A 382 0.71 12.86 -1.24
CA ALA A 382 1.80 11.93 -0.99
C ALA A 382 2.78 12.42 0.08
N SER A 383 2.78 13.70 0.46
CA SER A 383 3.62 14.17 1.57
C SER A 383 3.03 13.81 2.92
N SER A 384 3.88 13.69 3.95
CA SER A 384 3.43 13.44 5.33
C SER A 384 2.36 14.44 5.76
N LYS A 385 1.41 13.99 6.59
CA LYS A 385 0.28 14.82 7.04
C LYS A 385 0.73 16.08 7.79
N GLN A 386 1.88 16.03 8.48
CA GLN A 386 2.49 17.17 9.16
C GLN A 386 3.18 18.16 8.22
N GLY A 387 3.78 17.67 7.13
CA GLY A 387 4.44 18.50 6.12
C GLY A 387 3.46 19.17 5.15
N ARG A 388 2.19 18.75 5.16
CA ARG A 388 1.15 19.32 4.30
C ARG A 388 0.56 20.58 4.95
N PRO A 389 0.51 21.72 4.24
CA PRO A 389 -0.20 22.90 4.71
C PRO A 389 -1.67 22.56 4.92
N ARG A 390 -2.19 22.88 6.12
CA ARG A 390 -3.62 22.75 6.41
C ARG A 390 -4.37 23.78 5.58
N LEU A 391 -4.89 23.35 4.43
CA LEU A 391 -5.88 24.13 3.70
C LEU A 391 -7.10 24.27 4.61
N ALA A 392 -7.55 25.50 4.84
CA ALA A 392 -8.80 25.75 5.54
C ALA A 392 -9.89 24.99 4.76
N ARG A 393 -10.41 23.90 5.32
CA ARG A 393 -11.58 23.24 4.76
C ARG A 393 -12.70 24.26 4.87
N GLY A 394 -13.14 24.80 3.73
CA GLY A 394 -14.42 25.48 3.65
C GLY A 394 -15.47 24.58 4.30
N SER A 395 -16.17 25.16 5.27
CA SER A 395 -17.26 24.55 6.04
C SER A 395 -18.35 23.95 5.17
#